data_AF-A0A920BLL9-F1
#
_entry.id   AF-A0A920BLL9-F1
#
_cell.length_a   1.000
_cell.length_b   1.000
_cell.length_c   1.000
_cell.angle_alpha   90.00
_cell.angle_beta   90.00
_cell.angle_gamma   90.00
#
_symmetry.space_group_name_H-M   'P 1'
#
loop_
_entity.id
_entity.type
_entity.pdbx_description
1 polymer ?
#
loop_
_entity_poly.entity_id
_entity_poly.type
_entity_poly.pdbx_seq_one_letter_code
_entity_poly.pdbx_strand_id
1 'polypeptide(L)' 'MRRWGNYDKFTETINRIRLINNKAAFRTNFIIGYPGETESDHDALLRFVEENRIDWCGFLAFARGGNIC' A
#
# COMPACT_ATOMS: atom_id res chain seq x y z
N MET A 1 8.28 1.79 2.52
CA MET A 1 8.11 1.88 1.05
C MET A 1 8.88 3.07 0.48
N ARG A 2 9.85 2.85 -0.42
CA ARG A 2 10.67 3.90 -1.06
C ARG A 2 9.92 4.87 -2.00
N ARG A 3 8.58 4.87 -1.98
CA ARG A 3 7.77 6.01 -2.42
C ARG A 3 7.72 7.02 -1.28
N TRP A 4 8.64 7.99 -1.27
CA TRP A 4 8.69 9.05 -0.27
C TRP A 4 7.29 9.62 0.05
N GLY A 5 6.86 9.46 1.31
CA GLY A 5 6.01 10.42 2.01
C GLY A 5 4.49 10.39 1.83
N ASN A 6 3.86 9.32 1.35
CA ASN A 6 2.41 9.34 1.12
C ASN A 6 1.54 8.50 2.09
N TYR A 7 2.10 7.89 3.15
CA TYR A 7 1.31 7.12 4.12
C TYR A 7 0.16 7.96 4.70
N ASP A 8 0.50 9.09 5.33
CA ASP A 8 -0.48 9.96 6.00
C ASP A 8 -1.49 10.53 5.01
N LYS A 9 -1.04 10.91 3.81
CA LYS A 9 -1.92 11.43 2.76
C LYS A 9 -2.93 10.41 2.27
N PHE A 10 -2.53 9.14 2.11
CA PHE A 10 -3.45 8.09 1.72
C PHE A 10 -4.43 7.78 2.83
N THR A 11 -3.96 7.69 4.08
CA THR A 11 -4.82 7.51 5.25
C THR A 11 -5.84 8.64 5.39
N GLU A 12 -5.43 9.90 5.24
CA GLU A 12 -6.32 11.06 5.25
C GLU A 12 -7.37 10.97 4.14
N THR A 13 -6.94 10.59 2.92
CA THR A 13 -7.83 10.45 1.78
C THR A 13 -8.88 9.35 2.00
N ILE A 14 -8.46 8.19 2.51
CA ILE A 14 -9.33 7.06 2.84
C ILE A 14 -10.35 7.48 3.90
N ASN A 15 -9.89 8.14 4.96
CA ASN A 15 -10.75 8.63 6.03
C ASN A 15 -11.78 9.65 5.50
N ARG A 16 -11.36 10.58 4.64
CA ARG A 16 -12.27 11.55 4.02
C ARG A 16 -13.34 10.87 3.17
N ILE A 17 -12.97 9.86 2.38
CA ILE A 17 -13.92 9.08 1.57
C ILE A 17 -14.89 8.33 2.48
N ARG A 18 -14.41 7.73 3.58
CA ARG A 18 -15.25 7.04 4.57
C ARG A 18 -16.26 7.94 5.27
N LEU A 19 -15.89 9.20 5.51
CA LEU A 19 -16.82 10.20 6.06
C LEU A 19 -17.98 10.50 5.08
N ILE A 20 -17.72 10.45 3.77
CA ILE A 20 -18.74 10.66 2.73
C ILE A 20 -19.57 9.40 2.51
N ASN A 21 -18.93 8.22 2.46
CA ASN A 21 -19.58 6.94 2.28
C ASN A 21 -18.85 5.85 3.09
N ASN A 22 -19.45 5.44 4.20
CA ASN A 22 -18.89 4.41 5.08
C ASN A 22 -18.84 3.00 4.46
N LYS A 23 -19.51 2.76 3.32
CA LYS A 23 -19.49 1.50 2.57
C LYS A 23 -18.53 1.51 1.37
N ALA A 24 -17.76 2.58 1.18
CA ALA A 24 -16.80 2.66 0.09
C ALA A 24 -15.73 1.56 0.23
N ALA A 25 -15.52 0.79 -0.85
CA ALA A 25 -14.47 -0.23 -0.92
C ALA A 25 -13.18 0.36 -1.49
N PHE A 26 -12.05 -0.03 -0.93
CA PHE A 26 -10.72 0.41 -1.29
C PHE A 26 -9.90 -0.74 -1.89
N ARG A 27 -9.38 -0.52 -3.10
CA ARG A 27 -8.55 -1.49 -3.81
C ARG A 27 -7.24 -0.86 -4.24
N THR A 28 -6.12 -1.53 -3.97
CA THR A 28 -4.79 -1.05 -4.34
C THR A 28 -3.82 -2.20 -4.61
N ASN A 29 -2.74 -1.94 -5.35
CA ASN A 29 -1.68 -2.91 -5.58
C ASN A 29 -0.36 -2.36 -5.07
N PHE A 30 0.42 -3.22 -4.43
CA PHE A 30 1.72 -2.92 -3.87
C PHE A 30 2.81 -3.65 -4.65
N ILE A 31 3.94 -2.99 -4.79
CA ILE A 31 5.15 -3.61 -5.34
C ILE A 31 6.09 -3.87 -4.16
N ILE A 32 6.54 -5.11 -4.01
CA ILE A 32 7.41 -5.58 -2.93
C ILE A 32 8.76 -6.06 -3.49
N GLY A 33 9.80 -6.08 -2.66
CA GLY A 33 11.16 -6.46 -3.07
C GLY A 33 11.89 -5.37 -3.86
N TYR A 34 11.49 -4.10 -3.68
CA TYR A 34 12.20 -3.00 -4.35
C TYR A 34 13.65 -2.89 -3.84
N PRO A 35 14.65 -2.59 -4.67
CA PRO A 35 16.04 -2.47 -4.23
C PRO A 35 16.21 -1.49 -3.06
N GLY A 36 16.65 -2.04 -1.92
CA GLY A 36 16.81 -1.31 -0.66
C GLY A 36 15.56 -1.22 0.21
N GLU A 37 14.51 -1.98 -0.08
CA GLU A 37 13.40 -2.21 0.85
C GLU A 37 13.88 -3.06 2.04
N THR A 38 13.47 -2.66 3.24
CA THR A 38 13.84 -3.33 4.49
C THR A 38 12.67 -4.09 5.09
N GLU A 39 12.92 -4.95 6.08
CA GLU A 39 11.85 -5.61 6.85
C GLU A 39 10.93 -4.59 7.55
N SER A 40 11.48 -3.50 8.07
CA SER A 40 10.70 -2.41 8.67
C SER A 40 9.78 -1.72 7.66
N ASP A 41 10.21 -1.59 6.39
CA ASP A 41 9.35 -1.07 5.32
C ASP A 41 8.17 -2.00 5.03
N HIS A 42 8.40 -3.31 5.11
CA HIS A 42 7.37 -4.33 4.93
C HIS A 42 6.39 -4.32 6.11
N ASP A 43 6.88 -4.25 7.35
CA ASP A 43 6.01 -4.13 8.53
C ASP A 43 5.15 -2.86 8.50
N ALA A 44 5.71 -1.75 8.03
CA ALA A 44 4.96 -0.51 7.84
C ALA A 44 3.85 -0.65 6.78
N LEU A 45 4.09 -1.43 5.72
CA LEU A 45 3.09 -1.75 4.72
C LEU A 45 1.97 -2.64 5.29
N LEU A 46 2.31 -3.64 6.10
CA LEU A 46 1.31 -4.49 6.76
C LEU A 46 0.41 -3.66 7.70
N ARG A 47 1.02 -2.80 8.53
CA ARG A 47 0.28 -1.86 9.37
C ARG A 47 -0.61 -0.93 8.55
N PHE A 48 -0.13 -0.41 7.41
CA PHE A 48 -0.95 0.41 6.52
C PHE A 48 -2.24 -0.30 6.09
N VAL A 49 -2.10 -1.54 5.60
CA VAL A 49 -3.22 -2.34 5.08
C VAL A 49 -4.24 -2.63 6.18
N GLU A 50 -3.76 -2.97 7.37
CA GLU A 50 -4.58 -3.25 8.54
C GLU A 50 -5.30 -2.01 9.07
N GLU A 51 -4.56 -0.94 9.39
CA GLU A 51 -5.10 0.30 9.93
C GLU A 51 -6.12 0.94 8.98
N ASN A 52 -5.82 0.94 7.68
CA ASN A 52 -6.70 1.51 6.68
C ASN A 52 -7.80 0.54 6.22
N ARG A 53 -7.84 -0.71 6.71
CA ARG A 53 -8.85 -1.73 6.33
C ARG A 53 -9.08 -1.76 4.82
N ILE A 54 -8.01 -2.02 4.07
CA ILE A 54 -8.08 -2.11 2.61
C ILE A 54 -8.83 -3.39 2.24
N ASP A 55 -9.91 -3.27 1.46
CA ASP A 55 -10.78 -4.39 1.10
C ASP A 55 -10.09 -5.38 0.15
N TRP A 56 -9.31 -4.87 -0.80
CA TRP A 56 -8.63 -5.69 -1.80
C TRP A 56 -7.22 -5.18 -2.05
N CYS A 57 -6.22 -6.03 -1.86
CA CYS A 57 -4.86 -5.71 -2.25
C CYS A 57 -4.16 -6.84 -3.00
N GLY A 58 -3.40 -6.46 -4.03
CA GLY A 58 -2.48 -7.34 -4.75
C GLY A 58 -1.03 -6.97 -4.43
N PHE A 59 -0.17 -7.98 -4.33
CA PHE A 59 1.27 -7.81 -4.13
C PHE A 59 2.01 -8.35 -5.34
N LEU A 60 2.87 -7.51 -5.91
CA LEU A 60 3.65 -7.82 -7.10
C LEU A 60 5.13 -7.71 -6.75
N ALA A 61 5.92 -8.72 -7.07
CA ALA A 61 7.36 -8.63 -6.90
C ALA A 61 7.93 -7.57 -7.86
N PHE A 62 8.86 -6.77 -7.37
CA PHE A 62 9.60 -5.82 -8.19
C PHE A 62 10.45 -6.58 -9.21
N ALA A 63 10.24 -6.29 -10.49
CA ALA A 63 11.07 -6.81 -11.58
C ALA A 63 11.93 -5.68 -12.17
N ARG A 64 13.24 -5.91 -12.27
CA ARG A 64 14.20 -4.96 -12.85
C ARG A 64 14.51 -5.37 -14.29
N GLY A 65 13.80 -4.76 -15.25
CA GLY A 65 13.91 -5.13 -16.67
C GLY A 65 13.18 -6.44 -16.99
N GLY A 66 12.46 -6.47 -18.11
CA GLY A 66 11.51 -7.54 -18.43
C GLY A 66 12.14 -8.93 -18.41
N ASN A 67 11.90 -9.65 -17.33
CA ASN A 67 11.70 -11.09 -17.28
C ASN A 67 11.09 -11.38 -15.89
N ILE A 68 9.81 -11.69 -15.92
CA ILE A 68 9.06 -12.20 -14.77
C ILE A 68 9.47 -13.67 -14.68
N CYS A 69 10.11 -14.06 -13.57
CA CYS A 69 10.16 -15.48 -13.19
C CYS A 69 8.78 -15.87 -12.64
#